data_AF-A0A1H2FQ86-F1
#
_entry.id   AF-A0A1H2FQ86-F1
#
_cell.length_a   1.000
_cell.length_b   1.000
_cell.length_c   1.000
_cell.angle_alpha   90.00
_cell.angle_beta   90.00
_cell.angle_gamma   90.00
#
_symmetry.space_group_name_H-M   'P 1'
#
loop_
_entity.id
_entity.type
_entity.pdbx_description
1 polymer ?
#
loop_
_entity_poly.entity_id
_entity_poly.type
_entity_poly.pdbx_seq_one_letter_code
_entity_poly.pdbx_strand_id
1 'polypeptide(L)'
;MKYRAMAVVGVLALLVAAVFAVLSATSDDDPTASGGPEATIVQAAASPAPEQVAAAVAAEPPAAADDLPLVLTAPAEARPGVAITFGASWITPSGEAVSGEVDLQRIEGNSWVTVTTVPVENGAGDVEVQVQSSGIYRLAYGGGPEVEAVASHEIVITAGSPLVSRITATAERADDGVGVTAAWTTDGGVPIVGEIGLEQQADGEEWAALSALTTTAEGTAVAEATAEHTTRFRFSYAGGSRFGAVVSEEAIALGDDVRTIPVETCDDDVDIDNLGNGVGCHYTPVESGTFVVAHDYLGNSWWNSIPTGTFVQLEGEFTGLYEVVDRVIAQGRGSALGSASNWTCGDECDIVLQTCQGSNTGFTWLRQVSEDEAPPAEQPQT
;
A
#
# COMPACT_ATOMS: atom_id res chain seq x y z
N MET A 1 -26.08 36.22 29.43
CA MET A 1 -27.16 35.40 30.04
C MET A 1 -26.50 34.08 30.46
N LYS A 2 -26.18 33.87 31.75
CA LYS A 2 -26.92 33.01 32.72
C LYS A 2 -27.43 31.72 32.03
N TYR A 3 -26.93 30.52 32.33
CA TYR A 3 -27.02 29.82 33.62
C TYR A 3 -25.82 28.90 33.94
N ARG A 4 -25.53 28.81 35.24
CA ARG A 4 -24.76 27.74 35.91
C ARG A 4 -25.71 26.63 36.35
N ALA A 5 -25.24 25.38 36.42
CA ALA A 5 -25.67 24.39 37.41
C ALA A 5 -24.53 23.38 37.70
N MET A 6 -24.07 23.37 38.96
CA MET A 6 -23.44 22.22 39.65
C MET A 6 -24.58 21.26 40.09
N ALA A 7 -24.43 20.03 40.60
CA ALA A 7 -23.44 19.36 41.46
C ALA A 7 -23.70 17.82 41.44
N VAL A 8 -22.65 16.97 41.50
CA VAL A 8 -22.23 16.10 42.64
C VAL A 8 -23.23 15.03 43.12
N VAL A 9 -22.82 13.75 43.10
CA VAL A 9 -22.84 12.67 44.13
C VAL A 9 -22.11 11.46 43.48
N GLY A 10 -21.10 10.74 43.98
CA GLY A 10 -20.60 10.51 45.34
C GLY A 10 -20.96 9.08 45.80
N VAL A 11 -20.11 8.06 45.54
CA VAL A 11 -20.14 6.79 46.31
C VAL A 11 -18.72 6.25 46.49
N LEU A 12 -18.31 6.25 47.77
CA LEU A 12 -17.18 5.56 48.37
C LEU A 12 -17.55 4.09 48.62
N ALA A 13 -16.67 3.13 48.35
CA ALA A 13 -16.78 1.78 48.90
C ALA A 13 -15.41 1.31 49.44
N LEU A 14 -15.29 1.38 50.76
CA LEU A 14 -14.36 0.65 51.62
C LEU A 14 -14.78 -0.82 51.69
N LEU A 15 -13.85 -1.78 51.64
CA LEU A 15 -13.94 -3.09 52.35
C LEU A 15 -12.53 -3.75 52.32
N VAL A 16 -11.77 -3.65 53.43
CA VAL A 16 -11.49 -4.69 54.44
C VAL A 16 -10.32 -5.63 54.08
N ALA A 17 -9.18 -5.37 54.72
CA ALA A 17 -8.06 -6.29 54.83
C ALA A 17 -8.33 -7.30 55.96
N ALA A 18 -8.20 -8.59 55.67
CA ALA A 18 -8.18 -9.65 56.67
C ALA A 18 -6.75 -10.15 56.83
N VAL A 19 -6.13 -9.82 57.96
CA VAL A 19 -4.88 -10.41 58.43
C VAL A 19 -5.25 -11.59 59.32
N PHE A 20 -4.97 -12.81 58.87
CA PHE A 20 -4.96 -13.99 59.74
C PHE A 20 -3.51 -14.40 60.01
N ALA A 21 -3.14 -14.33 61.29
CA ALA A 21 -1.96 -14.96 61.82
C ALA A 21 -2.23 -16.46 62.03
N VAL A 22 -1.33 -17.31 61.54
CA VAL A 22 -1.17 -18.69 62.01
C VAL A 22 0.24 -18.82 62.57
N LEU A 23 0.30 -19.13 63.86
CA LEU A 23 1.49 -19.47 64.63
C LEU A 23 1.43 -20.97 64.96
N SER A 24 2.62 -21.55 65.22
CA SER A 24 2.94 -22.89 65.78
C SER A 24 3.09 -24.03 64.75
N ALA A 25 4.05 -24.95 64.82
CA ALA A 25 5.08 -25.27 65.82
C ALA A 25 6.27 -26.01 65.16
N THR A 26 7.36 -26.07 65.93
CA THR A 26 8.67 -26.74 65.74
C THR A 26 8.61 -28.24 65.45
N SER A 27 9.58 -28.74 64.65
CA SER A 27 10.33 -29.98 64.89
C SER A 27 11.59 -30.03 64.02
N ASP A 28 12.75 -30.06 64.68
CA ASP A 28 14.02 -30.53 64.11
C ASP A 28 13.93 -32.02 63.79
N ASP A 29 14.39 -32.43 62.59
CA ASP A 29 15.23 -33.62 62.37
C ASP A 29 15.70 -33.64 60.91
N ASP A 30 17.02 -33.51 60.72
CA ASP A 30 17.76 -33.72 59.48
C ASP A 30 18.01 -35.23 59.30
N PRO A 31 17.87 -35.81 58.10
CA PRO A 31 19.11 -36.07 57.37
C PRO A 31 18.96 -35.95 55.84
N THR A 32 19.83 -35.13 55.24
CA THR A 32 20.57 -35.38 53.99
C THR A 32 19.82 -36.17 52.89
N ALA A 33 18.91 -35.48 52.20
CA ALA A 33 18.57 -35.81 50.81
C ALA A 33 19.20 -34.73 49.92
N SER A 34 20.26 -35.09 49.19
CA SER A 34 20.77 -34.29 48.07
C SER A 34 19.79 -34.39 46.90
N GLY A 35 18.59 -33.85 47.07
CA GLY A 35 17.75 -33.47 45.94
C GLY A 35 18.31 -32.17 45.40
N GLY A 36 18.92 -32.20 44.20
CA GLY A 36 19.13 -30.95 43.47
C GLY A 36 17.79 -30.21 43.35
N PRO A 37 17.75 -28.87 43.28
CA PRO A 37 16.50 -28.15 43.16
C PRO A 37 15.71 -28.74 41.99
N GLU A 38 14.56 -29.36 42.28
CA GLU A 38 13.62 -29.74 41.24
C GLU A 38 13.26 -28.44 40.52
N ALA A 39 13.49 -28.42 39.20
CA ALA A 39 13.09 -27.28 38.40
C ALA A 39 11.57 -27.10 38.59
N THR A 40 11.15 -25.94 39.11
CA THR A 40 9.73 -25.60 39.18
C THR A 40 9.20 -25.52 37.75
N ILE A 41 8.26 -26.40 37.42
CA ILE A 41 7.56 -26.39 36.13
C ILE A 41 6.18 -25.80 36.35
N VAL A 42 5.84 -24.77 35.57
CA VAL A 42 4.50 -24.18 35.55
C VAL A 42 3.63 -24.96 34.56
N GLN A 43 2.46 -25.42 35.00
CA GLN A 43 1.50 -26.10 34.14
C GLN A 43 0.46 -25.09 33.67
N ALA A 44 0.40 -24.84 32.36
CA ALA A 44 -0.61 -24.02 31.73
C ALA A 44 -1.78 -24.90 31.26
N ALA A 45 -3.01 -24.48 31.56
CA ALA A 45 -4.20 -25.12 31.03
C ALA A 45 -4.31 -24.91 29.51
N ALA A 46 -4.92 -25.84 28.78
CA ALA A 46 -5.20 -25.64 27.36
C ALA A 46 -6.11 -24.41 27.16
N SER A 47 -5.66 -23.46 26.35
CA SER A 47 -6.39 -22.21 26.08
C SER A 47 -6.14 -21.77 24.64
N PRO A 48 -7.08 -22.07 23.71
CA PRO A 48 -6.89 -21.71 22.31
C PRO A 48 -6.85 -20.19 22.16
N ALA A 49 -5.91 -19.71 21.35
CA ALA A 49 -5.83 -18.29 21.06
C ALA A 49 -6.99 -17.88 20.14
N PRO A 50 -7.73 -16.80 20.45
CA PRO A 50 -8.81 -16.35 19.58
C PRO A 50 -8.24 -15.89 18.24
N GLU A 51 -9.02 -16.10 17.17
CA GLU A 51 -8.74 -15.50 15.87
C GLU A 51 -8.71 -13.98 16.00
N GLN A 52 -7.68 -13.37 15.42
CA GLN A 52 -7.39 -11.94 15.54
C GLN A 52 -6.94 -11.40 14.19
N VAL A 53 -7.30 -10.14 13.91
CA VAL A 53 -6.74 -9.40 12.78
C VAL A 53 -5.23 -9.28 12.99
N ALA A 54 -4.45 -9.54 11.94
CA ALA A 54 -3.01 -9.40 12.01
C ALA A 54 -2.62 -7.92 12.13
N ALA A 55 -1.73 -7.63 13.08
CA ALA A 55 -1.06 -6.34 13.17
C ALA A 55 -0.05 -6.20 12.02
N ALA A 56 0.56 -5.02 11.91
CA ALA A 56 1.59 -4.79 10.91
C ALA A 56 2.75 -5.77 11.05
N VAL A 57 3.21 -6.29 9.91
CA VAL A 57 4.35 -7.19 9.84
C VAL A 57 5.57 -6.41 9.37
N ALA A 58 6.73 -6.73 9.93
CA ALA A 58 7.97 -6.10 9.51
C ALA A 58 8.45 -6.67 8.17
N ALA A 59 8.92 -5.80 7.26
CA ALA A 59 9.52 -6.16 5.98
C ALA A 59 10.78 -7.01 6.15
N GLU A 60 11.52 -6.79 7.24
CA GLU A 60 12.69 -7.58 7.63
C GLU A 60 12.53 -8.12 9.06
N PRO A 61 13.20 -9.22 9.42
CA PRO A 61 13.14 -9.79 10.76
C PRO A 61 13.65 -8.81 11.83
N PRO A 62 13.02 -8.76 13.03
CA PRO A 62 13.53 -7.98 14.15
C PRO A 62 14.86 -8.56 14.66
N ALA A 63 15.77 -7.70 15.11
CA ALA A 63 17.14 -8.08 15.48
C ALA A 63 17.28 -8.90 16.78
N ALA A 64 16.25 -8.98 17.63
CA ALA A 64 16.33 -9.64 18.94
C ALA A 64 15.01 -10.34 19.31
N ALA A 65 14.86 -11.59 18.88
CA ALA A 65 13.67 -12.41 19.15
C ALA A 65 13.79 -13.29 20.40
N ASP A 66 15.00 -13.42 20.96
CA ASP A 66 15.35 -14.48 21.92
C ASP A 66 15.01 -14.17 23.39
N ASP A 67 14.67 -12.92 23.72
CA ASP A 67 14.32 -12.50 25.09
C ASP A 67 12.81 -12.60 25.38
N LEU A 68 12.04 -13.22 24.49
CA LEU A 68 10.59 -13.33 24.63
C LEU A 68 10.21 -14.56 25.49
N PRO A 69 9.14 -14.46 26.31
CA PRO A 69 8.64 -15.60 27.09
C PRO A 69 8.23 -16.80 26.21
N LEU A 70 7.70 -16.54 25.01
CA LEU A 70 7.34 -17.55 24.02
C LEU A 70 8.12 -17.29 22.73
N VAL A 71 8.87 -18.28 22.27
CA VAL A 71 9.75 -18.19 21.10
C VAL A 71 9.39 -19.29 20.10
N LEU A 72 9.17 -18.89 18.85
CA LEU A 72 8.99 -19.79 17.72
C LEU A 72 10.30 -19.94 16.96
N THR A 73 10.63 -21.15 16.55
CA THR A 73 11.80 -21.42 15.69
C THR A 73 11.40 -22.32 14.54
N ALA A 74 11.94 -22.08 13.35
CA ALA A 74 11.82 -22.97 12.20
C ALA A 74 12.94 -22.64 11.19
N PRO A 75 13.20 -23.52 10.20
CA PRO A 75 14.03 -23.17 9.05
C PRO A 75 13.45 -21.97 8.29
N ALA A 76 14.29 -21.00 7.92
CA ALA A 76 13.86 -19.84 7.13
C ALA A 76 13.40 -20.20 5.70
N GLU A 77 13.89 -21.33 5.17
CA GLU A 77 13.57 -21.82 3.84
C GLU A 77 13.06 -23.26 3.90
N ALA A 78 12.05 -23.55 3.08
CA ALA A 78 11.48 -24.87 2.93
C ALA A 78 11.24 -25.19 1.45
N ARG A 79 11.22 -26.48 1.10
CA ARG A 79 10.71 -26.91 -0.20
C ARG A 79 9.18 -26.95 -0.16
N PRO A 80 8.47 -26.45 -1.18
CA PRO A 80 7.02 -26.57 -1.26
C PRO A 80 6.55 -28.03 -1.10
N GLY A 81 5.54 -28.23 -0.27
CA GLY A 81 4.93 -29.53 0.00
C GLY A 81 5.73 -30.44 0.93
N VAL A 82 6.83 -29.98 1.52
CA VAL A 82 7.62 -30.75 2.50
C VAL A 82 7.20 -30.38 3.93
N ALA A 83 7.18 -31.39 4.81
CA ALA A 83 7.01 -31.18 6.23
C ALA A 83 8.29 -30.61 6.84
N ILE A 84 8.17 -29.54 7.62
CA ILE A 84 9.27 -28.95 8.39
C ILE A 84 8.91 -28.90 9.86
N THR A 85 9.93 -28.90 10.71
CA THR A 85 9.76 -28.82 12.16
C THR A 85 9.65 -27.36 12.60
N PHE A 86 8.57 -27.05 13.32
CA PHE A 86 8.41 -25.82 14.09
C PHE A 86 8.70 -26.14 15.56
N GLY A 87 9.66 -25.44 16.15
CA GLY A 87 10.02 -25.56 17.55
C GLY A 87 9.41 -24.44 18.40
N ALA A 88 8.98 -24.77 19.60
CA ALA A 88 8.49 -23.85 20.61
C ALA A 88 9.42 -23.87 21.83
N SER A 89 9.74 -22.69 22.35
CA SER A 89 10.34 -22.51 23.69
C SER A 89 9.44 -21.60 24.50
N TRP A 90 9.04 -22.05 25.70
CA TRP A 90 8.11 -21.31 26.56
C TRP A 90 8.57 -21.27 28.01
N ILE A 91 8.83 -20.05 28.48
CA ILE A 91 9.22 -19.74 29.84
C ILE A 91 8.31 -18.65 30.40
N THR A 92 8.18 -18.59 31.73
CA THR A 92 7.59 -17.45 32.41
C THR A 92 8.55 -16.25 32.36
N PRO A 93 8.08 -15.02 32.65
CA PRO A 93 8.97 -13.87 32.82
C PRO A 93 10.01 -14.04 33.94
N SER A 94 9.78 -14.94 34.90
CA SER A 94 10.74 -15.33 35.94
C SER A 94 11.77 -16.36 35.48
N GLY A 95 11.62 -16.91 34.27
CA GLY A 95 12.51 -17.91 33.67
C GLY A 95 12.16 -19.37 33.99
N GLU A 96 10.97 -19.63 34.54
CA GLU A 96 10.51 -21.00 34.83
C GLU A 96 9.94 -21.64 33.56
N ALA A 97 10.22 -22.93 33.37
CA ALA A 97 9.72 -23.67 32.21
C ALA A 97 8.20 -23.86 32.30
N VAL A 98 7.50 -23.61 31.19
CA VAL A 98 6.06 -23.81 31.10
C VAL A 98 5.76 -25.09 30.32
N SER A 99 4.82 -25.90 30.80
CA SER A 99 4.25 -27.03 30.04
C SER A 99 2.79 -26.76 29.73
N GLY A 100 2.34 -27.08 28.52
CA GLY A 100 0.99 -26.82 28.05
C GLY A 100 0.90 -26.92 26.53
N GLU A 101 -0.19 -26.41 25.96
CA GLU A 101 -0.43 -26.40 24.52
C GLU A 101 -0.44 -24.95 24.01
N VAL A 102 0.25 -24.70 22.90
CA VAL A 102 0.24 -23.41 22.20
C VAL A 102 -0.18 -23.58 20.74
N ASP A 103 -0.91 -22.63 20.18
CA ASP A 103 -1.38 -22.69 18.80
C ASP A 103 -0.31 -22.15 17.85
N LEU A 104 0.07 -22.93 16.85
CA LEU A 104 0.82 -22.45 15.70
C LEU A 104 -0.17 -21.79 14.74
N GLN A 105 -0.03 -20.49 14.54
CA GLN A 105 -0.88 -19.68 13.68
C GLN A 105 -0.13 -19.21 12.44
N ARG A 106 -0.86 -19.03 11.34
CA ARG A 106 -0.39 -18.44 10.08
C ARG A 106 -1.29 -17.28 9.69
N ILE A 107 -0.72 -16.25 9.05
CA ILE A 107 -1.54 -15.22 8.41
C ILE A 107 -2.22 -15.80 7.16
N GLU A 108 -3.54 -15.74 7.12
CA GLU A 108 -4.37 -16.01 5.94
C GLU A 108 -5.31 -14.82 5.70
N GLY A 109 -5.25 -14.20 4.51
CA GLY A 109 -5.90 -12.91 4.30
C GLY A 109 -5.34 -11.85 5.24
N ASN A 110 -6.19 -11.28 6.09
CA ASN A 110 -5.82 -10.27 7.09
C ASN A 110 -5.85 -10.77 8.54
N SER A 111 -5.98 -12.08 8.78
CA SER A 111 -6.13 -12.65 10.12
C SER A 111 -5.16 -13.78 10.41
N TRP A 112 -4.94 -14.01 11.71
CA TRP A 112 -4.24 -15.18 12.21
C TRP A 112 -5.19 -16.37 12.29
N VAL A 113 -4.82 -17.45 11.60
CA VAL A 113 -5.56 -18.71 11.56
C VAL A 113 -4.70 -19.82 12.16
N THR A 114 -5.29 -20.62 13.04
CA THR A 114 -4.59 -21.76 13.66
C THR A 114 -4.36 -22.86 12.63
N VAL A 115 -3.09 -23.23 12.45
CA VAL A 115 -2.64 -24.33 11.59
C VAL A 115 -2.67 -25.64 12.35
N THR A 116 -2.12 -25.65 13.57
CA THR A 116 -2.07 -26.81 14.46
C THR A 116 -1.73 -26.37 15.89
N THR A 117 -1.71 -27.31 16.82
CA THR A 117 -1.35 -27.09 18.23
C THR A 117 -0.03 -27.80 18.54
N VAL A 118 0.87 -27.11 19.23
CA VAL A 118 2.19 -27.59 19.63
C VAL A 118 2.15 -27.98 21.12
N PRO A 119 2.36 -29.26 21.45
CA PRO A 119 2.54 -29.66 22.84
C PRO A 119 3.92 -29.20 23.33
N VAL A 120 3.95 -28.48 24.44
CA VAL A 120 5.16 -28.01 25.10
C VAL A 120 5.30 -28.74 26.43
N GLU A 121 6.41 -29.45 26.60
CA GLU A 121 6.75 -30.16 27.83
C GLU A 121 8.07 -29.61 28.39
N ASN A 122 8.05 -29.23 29.66
CA ASN A 122 9.22 -28.65 30.34
C ASN A 122 9.86 -27.50 29.53
N GLY A 123 9.01 -26.61 28.99
CA GLY A 123 9.41 -25.41 28.27
C GLY A 123 9.84 -25.63 26.82
N ALA A 124 9.80 -26.84 26.27
CA ALA A 124 10.15 -27.12 24.89
C ALA A 124 9.10 -27.99 24.19
N GLY A 125 8.87 -27.74 22.91
CA GLY A 125 7.94 -28.53 22.09
C GLY A 125 8.28 -28.44 20.62
N ASP A 126 7.80 -29.40 19.82
CA ASP A 126 7.94 -29.36 18.38
C ASP A 126 6.74 -29.98 17.68
N VAL A 127 6.51 -29.56 16.42
CA VAL A 127 5.51 -30.13 15.54
C VAL A 127 6.00 -30.12 14.09
N GLU A 128 5.66 -31.15 13.33
CA GLU A 128 5.90 -31.18 11.89
C GLU A 128 4.68 -30.66 11.12
N VAL A 129 4.89 -29.66 10.27
CA VAL A 129 3.84 -29.06 9.44
C VAL A 129 4.28 -29.00 7.99
N GLN A 130 3.38 -29.38 7.09
CA GLN A 130 3.62 -29.32 5.65
C GLN A 130 3.43 -27.89 5.13
N VAL A 131 4.51 -27.30 4.61
CA VAL A 131 4.49 -25.93 4.07
C VAL A 131 4.30 -25.97 2.56
N GLN A 132 3.12 -25.55 2.09
CA GLN A 132 2.80 -25.53 0.65
C GLN A 132 3.31 -24.28 -0.08
N SER A 133 3.34 -23.15 0.62
CA SER A 133 3.75 -21.85 0.11
C SER A 133 4.34 -21.01 1.22
N SER A 134 5.05 -19.94 0.85
CA SER A 134 5.60 -18.99 1.81
C SER A 134 4.53 -18.44 2.75
N GLY A 135 4.91 -18.17 4.00
CA GLY A 135 3.96 -17.74 5.01
C GLY A 135 4.62 -17.07 6.21
N ILE A 136 3.81 -16.29 6.91
CA ILE A 136 4.17 -15.66 8.19
C ILE A 136 3.50 -16.45 9.30
N TYR A 137 4.27 -16.88 10.29
CA TYR A 137 3.84 -17.75 11.37
C TYR A 137 4.17 -17.15 12.74
N ARG A 138 3.35 -17.49 13.73
CA ARG A 138 3.61 -17.23 15.16
C ARG A 138 3.05 -18.34 16.02
N LEU A 139 3.52 -18.45 17.26
CA LEU A 139 2.84 -19.19 18.31
C LEU A 139 1.93 -18.24 19.09
N ALA A 140 0.81 -18.74 19.58
CA ALA A 140 -0.10 -18.00 20.45
C ALA A 140 -0.70 -18.89 21.53
N TYR A 141 -0.87 -18.32 22.72
CA TYR A 141 -1.56 -18.94 23.85
C TYR A 141 -2.66 -17.99 24.34
N GLY A 142 -3.88 -18.51 24.51
CA GLY A 142 -5.06 -17.74 24.86
C GLY A 142 -5.11 -17.22 26.31
N GLY A 143 -4.20 -17.67 27.17
CA GLY A 143 -4.14 -17.27 28.58
C GLY A 143 -4.96 -18.18 29.50
N GLY A 144 -4.55 -18.29 30.76
CA GLY A 144 -5.17 -19.13 31.78
C GLY A 144 -4.85 -18.64 33.20
N PRO A 145 -5.29 -19.36 34.24
CA PRO A 145 -5.11 -18.93 35.63
C PRO A 145 -3.64 -18.82 36.07
N GLU A 146 -2.75 -19.61 35.47
CA GLU A 146 -1.33 -19.69 35.83
C GLU A 146 -0.43 -18.85 34.92
N VAL A 147 -0.83 -18.64 33.66
CA VAL A 147 -0.03 -17.98 32.64
C VAL A 147 -0.91 -17.06 31.83
N GLU A 148 -0.50 -15.80 31.67
CA GLU A 148 -1.21 -14.80 30.86
C GLU A 148 -1.16 -15.15 29.37
N ALA A 149 -2.07 -14.55 28.58
CA ALA A 149 -2.04 -14.68 27.13
C ALA A 149 -0.72 -14.14 26.57
N VAL A 150 -0.13 -14.85 25.60
CA VAL A 150 1.16 -14.50 25.01
C VAL A 150 1.25 -14.98 23.57
N ALA A 151 1.95 -14.22 22.74
CA ALA A 151 2.30 -14.61 21.38
C ALA A 151 3.81 -14.52 21.18
N SER A 152 4.37 -15.38 20.32
CA SER A 152 5.77 -15.28 19.92
C SER A 152 5.99 -14.13 18.95
N HIS A 153 7.27 -13.87 18.65
CA HIS A 153 7.63 -13.13 17.44
C HIS A 153 7.16 -13.86 16.18
N GLU A 154 7.11 -13.11 15.08
CA GLU A 154 6.74 -13.61 13.76
C GLU A 154 7.96 -14.12 13.00
N ILE A 155 7.84 -15.30 12.41
CA ILE A 155 8.83 -15.83 11.46
C ILE A 155 8.23 -15.92 10.07
N VAL A 156 9.09 -15.76 9.06
CA VAL A 156 8.74 -16.02 7.67
C VAL A 156 9.43 -17.29 7.24
N ILE A 157 8.65 -18.18 6.63
CA ILE A 157 9.18 -19.35 5.95
C ILE A 157 8.98 -19.13 4.47
N THR A 158 10.07 -19.10 3.73
CA THR A 158 10.04 -19.00 2.26
C THR A 158 10.00 -20.40 1.66
N ALA A 159 8.93 -20.71 0.93
CA ALA A 159 8.75 -21.96 0.20
C ALA A 159 8.51 -21.68 -1.29
N GLY A 160 9.58 -21.80 -2.08
CA GLY A 160 9.57 -21.49 -3.51
C GLY A 160 9.87 -20.02 -3.77
N SER A 161 8.84 -19.17 -3.76
CA SER A 161 8.96 -17.73 -4.04
C SER A 161 8.79 -16.89 -2.76
N PRO A 162 9.39 -15.70 -2.64
CA PRO A 162 9.12 -14.76 -1.55
C PRO A 162 7.63 -14.42 -1.41
N LEU A 163 7.24 -13.86 -0.27
CA LEU A 163 5.88 -13.35 -0.09
C LEU A 163 5.60 -12.21 -1.07
N VAL A 164 4.38 -12.21 -1.60
CA VAL A 164 3.88 -11.13 -2.46
C VAL A 164 3.39 -9.99 -1.59
N SER A 165 3.73 -8.77 -2.00
CA SER A 165 3.25 -7.53 -1.38
C SER A 165 2.81 -6.56 -2.48
N ARG A 166 2.05 -5.54 -2.09
CA ARG A 166 1.54 -4.49 -2.97
C ARG A 166 1.84 -3.12 -2.37
N ILE A 167 2.38 -2.22 -3.19
CA ILE A 167 2.46 -0.80 -2.85
C ILE A 167 1.47 -0.04 -3.75
N THR A 168 0.64 0.82 -3.17
CA THR A 168 -0.15 1.82 -3.90
C THR A 168 0.43 3.19 -3.67
N ALA A 169 0.35 4.06 -4.67
CA ALA A 169 0.81 5.43 -4.59
C ALA A 169 -0.34 6.39 -4.92
N THR A 170 -0.41 7.50 -4.21
CA THR A 170 -1.25 8.64 -4.58
C THR A 170 -0.42 9.93 -4.48
N ALA A 171 -0.75 10.92 -5.29
CA ALA A 171 -0.09 12.21 -5.26
C ALA A 171 -1.15 13.31 -5.31
N GLU A 172 -1.06 14.25 -4.39
CA GLU A 172 -1.99 15.35 -4.25
C GLU A 172 -1.21 16.65 -4.17
N ARG A 173 -1.69 17.68 -4.87
CA ARG A 173 -1.08 19.00 -4.81
C ARG A 173 -1.42 19.65 -3.47
N ALA A 174 -0.42 20.26 -2.86
CA ALA A 174 -0.53 21.03 -1.62
C ALA A 174 -0.05 22.47 -1.86
N ASP A 175 -0.38 23.38 -0.94
CA ASP A 175 -0.04 24.81 -1.06
C ASP A 175 1.46 25.07 -1.30
N ASP A 176 2.33 24.22 -0.72
CA ASP A 176 3.79 24.36 -0.78
C ASP A 176 4.49 23.19 -1.53
N GLY A 177 3.76 22.40 -2.34
CA GLY A 177 4.35 21.28 -3.08
C GLY A 177 3.36 20.19 -3.48
N VAL A 178 3.81 18.94 -3.38
CA VAL A 178 3.02 17.74 -3.66
C VAL A 178 3.18 16.77 -2.49
N GLY A 179 2.07 16.41 -1.86
CA GLY A 179 2.00 15.31 -0.91
C GLY A 179 1.89 13.98 -1.66
N VAL A 180 2.89 13.13 -1.53
CA VAL A 180 2.91 11.78 -2.12
C VAL A 180 2.75 10.75 -1.01
N THR A 181 1.70 9.92 -1.12
CA THR A 181 1.35 8.92 -0.11
C THR A 181 1.53 7.51 -0.66
N ALA A 182 2.14 6.64 0.13
CA ALA A 182 2.22 5.21 -0.11
C ALA A 182 1.31 4.44 0.86
N ALA A 183 0.76 3.32 0.42
CA ALA A 183 0.30 2.26 1.30
C ALA A 183 0.93 0.92 0.88
N TRP A 184 1.58 0.23 1.81
CA TRP A 184 2.28 -1.04 1.60
C TRP A 184 1.63 -2.14 2.43
N THR A 185 1.13 -3.16 1.73
CA THR A 185 0.42 -4.28 2.35
C THR A 185 0.85 -5.61 1.76
N THR A 186 0.59 -6.68 2.51
CA THR A 186 0.53 -8.05 1.94
C THR A 186 -0.64 -8.15 0.97
N ASP A 187 -0.66 -9.18 0.11
CA ASP A 187 -1.80 -9.46 -0.78
C ASP A 187 -3.13 -9.60 -0.02
N GLY A 188 -3.08 -10.08 1.22
CA GLY A 188 -4.24 -10.19 2.11
C GLY A 188 -4.65 -8.91 2.84
N GLY A 189 -3.93 -7.79 2.63
CA GLY A 189 -4.24 -6.49 3.22
C GLY A 189 -3.61 -6.21 4.59
N VAL A 190 -2.75 -7.09 5.10
CA VAL A 190 -1.99 -6.81 6.34
C VAL A 190 -0.94 -5.72 6.08
N PRO A 191 -0.88 -4.65 6.90
CA PRO A 191 0.12 -3.60 6.74
C PRO A 191 1.56 -4.10 6.87
N ILE A 192 2.47 -3.50 6.09
CA ILE A 192 3.91 -3.81 6.16
C ILE A 192 4.67 -2.59 6.66
N VAL A 193 5.51 -2.78 7.68
CA VAL A 193 6.46 -1.78 8.21
C VAL A 193 7.84 -2.03 7.61
N GLY A 194 8.38 -1.07 6.88
CA GLY A 194 9.72 -1.16 6.32
C GLY A 194 10.09 0.04 5.47
N GLU A 195 11.31 0.02 4.91
CA GLU A 195 11.79 1.08 4.03
C GLU A 195 11.34 0.87 2.59
N ILE A 196 10.82 1.93 1.97
CA ILE A 196 10.46 2.01 0.55
C ILE A 196 11.13 3.25 -0.07
N GLY A 197 11.56 3.15 -1.32
CA GLY A 197 12.09 4.27 -2.10
C GLY A 197 10.98 5.03 -2.79
N LEU A 198 11.02 6.36 -2.73
CA LEU A 198 10.24 7.25 -3.58
C LEU A 198 11.07 7.63 -4.79
N GLU A 199 10.52 7.46 -5.98
CA GLU A 199 11.10 7.85 -7.25
C GLU A 199 10.21 8.89 -7.94
N GLN A 200 10.83 9.78 -8.70
CA GLN A 200 10.18 10.85 -9.44
C GLN A 200 10.60 10.79 -10.92
N GLN A 201 9.65 11.09 -11.80
CA GLN A 201 9.90 11.29 -13.22
C GLN A 201 9.21 12.59 -13.67
N ALA A 202 10.01 13.53 -14.19
CA ALA A 202 9.54 14.77 -14.82
C ALA A 202 9.76 14.69 -16.33
N ASP A 203 8.86 15.27 -17.14
CA ASP A 203 9.04 15.52 -18.58
C ASP A 203 9.51 14.31 -19.43
N GLY A 204 9.11 13.08 -19.06
CA GLY A 204 9.50 11.85 -19.77
C GLY A 204 10.97 11.45 -19.59
N GLU A 205 11.68 12.00 -18.61
CA GLU A 205 13.05 11.63 -18.23
C GLU A 205 13.12 10.22 -17.60
N GLU A 206 14.31 9.72 -17.27
CA GLU A 206 14.42 8.47 -16.52
C GLU A 206 13.94 8.66 -15.07
N TRP A 207 13.40 7.60 -14.47
CA TRP A 207 13.04 7.61 -13.04
C TRP A 207 14.27 7.91 -12.17
N ALA A 208 14.18 8.97 -11.37
CA ALA A 208 15.22 9.38 -10.44
C ALA A 208 14.78 9.09 -8.99
N ALA A 209 15.68 8.52 -8.19
CA ALA A 209 15.44 8.33 -6.77
C ALA A 209 15.35 9.69 -6.06
N LEU A 210 14.27 9.91 -5.32
CA LEU A 210 14.02 11.16 -4.60
C LEU A 210 14.35 11.01 -3.11
N SER A 211 13.79 9.99 -2.45
CA SER A 211 14.00 9.75 -1.02
C SER A 211 13.71 8.30 -0.62
N ALA A 212 14.06 7.94 0.62
CA ALA A 212 13.66 6.68 1.24
C ALA A 212 12.76 7.00 2.44
N LEU A 213 11.68 6.25 2.60
CA LEU A 213 10.67 6.42 3.64
C LEU A 213 10.45 5.12 4.40
N THR A 214 10.13 5.21 5.69
CA THR A 214 9.69 4.06 6.47
C THR A 214 8.18 4.11 6.65
N THR A 215 7.48 3.03 6.32
CA THR A 215 6.04 2.92 6.56
C THR A 215 5.71 2.78 8.04
N THR A 216 4.57 3.34 8.46
CA THR A 216 4.07 3.26 9.84
C THR A 216 3.42 1.91 10.14
N ALA A 217 2.91 1.74 11.36
CA ALA A 217 2.13 0.55 11.76
C ALA A 217 0.80 0.39 10.97
N GLU A 218 0.37 1.42 10.26
CA GLU A 218 -0.75 1.37 9.32
C GLU A 218 -0.31 1.00 7.90
N GLY A 219 1.01 0.79 7.69
CA GLY A 219 1.59 0.46 6.39
C GLY A 219 1.69 1.67 5.47
N THR A 220 1.55 2.89 5.98
CA THR A 220 1.53 4.10 5.16
C THR A 220 2.83 4.89 5.29
N ALA A 221 3.21 5.60 4.23
CA ALA A 221 4.29 6.58 4.26
C ALA A 221 3.85 7.81 3.49
N VAL A 222 4.27 9.00 3.94
CA VAL A 222 3.95 10.28 3.29
C VAL A 222 5.25 11.05 3.10
N ALA A 223 5.42 11.62 1.91
CA ALA A 223 6.52 12.52 1.58
C ALA A 223 6.00 13.78 0.91
N GLU A 224 6.71 14.87 1.14
CA GLU A 224 6.55 16.10 0.38
C GLU A 224 7.57 16.11 -0.76
N ALA A 225 7.10 16.47 -1.96
CA ALA A 225 7.92 16.64 -3.15
C ALA A 225 7.63 17.98 -3.83
N THR A 226 8.56 18.45 -4.66
CA THR A 226 8.37 19.65 -5.48
C THR A 226 8.05 19.26 -6.92
N ALA A 227 7.00 19.86 -7.48
CA ALA A 227 6.60 19.68 -8.87
C ALA A 227 6.18 21.03 -9.46
N GLU A 228 7.07 21.64 -10.26
CA GLU A 228 6.74 22.86 -11.02
C GLU A 228 5.85 22.54 -12.24
N HIS A 229 5.98 21.32 -12.76
CA HIS A 229 5.23 20.77 -13.88
C HIS A 229 4.59 19.44 -13.48
N THR A 230 3.70 18.93 -14.33
CA THR A 230 3.08 17.64 -14.10
C THR A 230 4.16 16.57 -13.95
N THR A 231 4.11 15.87 -12.83
CA THR A 231 5.18 14.98 -12.38
C THR A 231 4.58 13.62 -12.01
N ARG A 232 5.31 12.55 -12.34
CA ARG A 232 4.97 11.19 -11.94
C ARG A 232 5.81 10.77 -10.75
N PHE A 233 5.17 10.05 -9.84
CA PHE A 233 5.79 9.47 -8.67
C PHE A 233 5.51 7.99 -8.62
N ARG A 234 6.43 7.22 -8.07
CA ARG A 234 6.18 5.83 -7.71
C ARG A 234 6.98 5.46 -6.48
N PHE A 235 6.54 4.42 -5.80
CA PHE A 235 7.30 3.80 -4.74
C PHE A 235 7.85 2.46 -5.18
N SER A 236 9.06 2.14 -4.73
CA SER A 236 9.69 0.85 -4.98
C SER A 236 10.26 0.25 -3.71
N TYR A 237 10.19 -1.07 -3.64
CA TYR A 237 10.89 -1.89 -2.67
C TYR A 237 11.74 -2.90 -3.45
N ALA A 238 13.04 -2.93 -3.17
CA ALA A 238 14.00 -3.74 -3.93
C ALA A 238 13.84 -5.25 -3.68
N GLY A 239 13.01 -5.65 -2.72
CA GLY A 239 12.91 -7.03 -2.24
C GLY A 239 13.89 -7.29 -1.09
N GLY A 240 13.59 -8.32 -0.32
CA GLY A 240 14.35 -8.68 0.86
C GLY A 240 14.16 -10.13 1.26
N SER A 241 14.42 -10.44 2.54
CA SER A 241 14.38 -11.82 3.02
C SER A 241 12.95 -12.38 3.13
N ARG A 242 11.96 -11.49 3.32
CA ARG A 242 10.54 -11.84 3.52
C ARG A 242 9.70 -11.65 2.27
N PHE A 243 9.81 -10.47 1.64
CA PHE A 243 8.98 -10.05 0.52
C PHE A 243 9.78 -9.90 -0.77
N GLY A 244 9.14 -10.20 -1.90
CA GLY A 244 9.69 -9.93 -3.22
C GLY A 244 9.77 -8.44 -3.54
N ALA A 245 10.53 -8.08 -4.58
CA ALA A 245 10.55 -6.73 -5.10
C ALA A 245 9.16 -6.30 -5.60
N VAL A 246 8.81 -5.04 -5.39
CA VAL A 246 7.53 -4.46 -5.82
C VAL A 246 7.72 -3.00 -6.19
N VAL A 247 7.01 -2.56 -7.22
CA VAL A 247 6.90 -1.17 -7.64
C VAL A 247 5.42 -0.83 -7.68
N SER A 248 5.04 0.34 -7.16
CA SER A 248 3.66 0.80 -7.22
C SER A 248 3.25 1.16 -8.65
N GLU A 249 1.94 1.29 -8.86
CA GLU A 249 1.41 2.10 -9.96
C GLU A 249 1.90 3.56 -9.84
N GLU A 250 1.86 4.29 -10.95
CA GLU A 250 2.30 5.68 -11.02
C GLU A 250 1.24 6.59 -10.39
N ALA A 251 1.69 7.49 -9.50
CA ALA A 251 0.88 8.57 -8.97
C ALA A 251 1.22 9.87 -9.71
N ILE A 252 0.20 10.57 -10.22
CA ILE A 252 0.39 11.77 -11.04
C ILE A 252 0.02 13.00 -10.21
N ALA A 253 0.96 13.91 -10.05
CA ALA A 253 0.68 15.24 -9.52
C ALA A 253 0.62 16.25 -10.67
N LEU A 254 -0.57 16.81 -10.89
CA LEU A 254 -0.79 17.81 -11.92
C LEU A 254 -0.11 19.13 -11.57
N GLY A 255 0.65 19.67 -12.53
CA GLY A 255 1.29 20.96 -12.40
C GLY A 255 0.39 22.12 -12.87
N ASP A 256 0.88 23.37 -12.75
CA ASP A 256 0.20 24.55 -13.32
C ASP A 256 0.35 24.62 -14.85
N ASP A 257 1.15 23.71 -15.40
CA ASP A 257 1.35 23.50 -16.82
C ASP A 257 0.16 22.79 -17.47
N VAL A 258 -0.74 22.15 -16.70
CA VAL A 258 -1.97 21.56 -17.24
C VAL A 258 -2.85 22.67 -17.78
N ARG A 259 -3.17 22.57 -19.08
CA ARG A 259 -4.01 23.54 -19.76
C ARG A 259 -5.39 22.96 -20.02
N THR A 260 -6.40 23.77 -19.77
CA THR A 260 -7.78 23.45 -20.12
C THR A 260 -8.06 23.79 -21.58
N ILE A 261 -8.67 22.83 -22.27
CA ILE A 261 -9.06 22.88 -23.67
C ILE A 261 -10.58 22.70 -23.72
N PRO A 262 -11.35 23.76 -24.06
CA PRO A 262 -12.77 23.61 -24.31
C PRO A 262 -13.00 22.90 -25.65
N VAL A 263 -13.79 21.82 -25.63
CA VAL A 263 -14.21 21.06 -26.80
C VAL A 263 -15.73 21.17 -26.93
N GLU A 264 -16.20 21.98 -27.87
CA GLU A 264 -17.63 22.08 -28.18
C GLU A 264 -18.02 21.14 -29.33
N THR A 265 -19.28 20.71 -29.36
CA THR A 265 -19.85 19.93 -30.46
C THR A 265 -20.03 20.83 -31.68
N CYS A 266 -19.50 20.44 -32.84
CA CYS A 266 -19.73 21.18 -34.09
C CYS A 266 -20.82 20.61 -34.97
N ASP A 267 -21.41 21.55 -35.70
CA ASP A 267 -22.30 21.38 -36.83
C ASP A 267 -21.57 20.61 -37.96
N ASP A 268 -22.18 19.54 -38.47
CA ASP A 268 -21.63 18.65 -39.52
C ASP A 268 -21.85 19.20 -40.95
N ASP A 269 -22.53 20.35 -41.08
CA ASP A 269 -23.10 20.85 -42.32
C ASP A 269 -22.30 21.95 -43.05
N VAL A 270 -21.08 22.34 -42.60
CA VAL A 270 -20.33 23.48 -43.19
C VAL A 270 -18.99 23.05 -43.84
N ASP A 271 -18.71 23.57 -45.04
CA ASP A 271 -17.41 23.38 -45.72
C ASP A 271 -16.28 24.06 -44.93
N ILE A 272 -15.13 23.39 -44.77
CA ILE A 272 -14.00 23.79 -43.89
C ILE A 272 -13.47 25.20 -44.19
N ASP A 273 -13.63 25.64 -45.44
CA ASP A 273 -13.21 26.95 -45.92
C ASP A 273 -14.20 28.10 -45.58
N ASN A 274 -15.34 27.80 -44.94
CA ASN A 274 -16.44 28.76 -44.70
C ASN A 274 -16.87 28.93 -43.23
N LEU A 275 -16.13 28.38 -42.25
CA LEU A 275 -16.42 28.60 -40.83
C LEU A 275 -16.17 30.05 -40.41
N GLY A 276 -17.01 30.56 -39.50
CA GLY A 276 -16.84 31.89 -38.91
C GLY A 276 -15.63 31.98 -37.97
N ASN A 277 -15.11 33.19 -37.77
CA ASN A 277 -13.97 33.44 -36.87
C ASN A 277 -14.22 32.88 -35.45
N GLY A 278 -13.29 32.08 -34.93
CA GLY A 278 -13.35 31.58 -33.55
C GLY A 278 -14.29 30.40 -33.32
N VAL A 279 -14.78 29.77 -34.40
CA VAL A 279 -15.55 28.52 -34.34
C VAL A 279 -14.70 27.42 -34.96
N GLY A 280 -14.52 26.33 -34.23
CA GLY A 280 -13.65 25.24 -34.67
C GLY A 280 -14.14 23.92 -34.16
N CYS A 281 -14.70 23.12 -35.04
CA CYS A 281 -14.77 21.67 -34.89
C CYS A 281 -15.23 21.02 -36.20
N HIS A 282 -14.68 19.85 -36.48
CA HIS A 282 -15.18 18.88 -37.44
C HIS A 282 -14.73 17.50 -36.99
N TYR A 283 -15.66 16.54 -36.99
CA TYR A 283 -15.38 15.12 -36.86
C TYR A 283 -15.33 14.53 -38.28
N THR A 284 -14.39 13.63 -38.54
CA THR A 284 -14.56 12.66 -39.64
C THR A 284 -14.81 11.30 -39.02
N PRO A 285 -15.81 10.52 -39.49
CA PRO A 285 -15.97 9.16 -39.03
C PRO A 285 -14.87 8.32 -39.66
N VAL A 286 -13.90 7.90 -38.85
CA VAL A 286 -13.10 6.72 -39.12
C VAL A 286 -13.79 5.65 -38.28
N GLU A 287 -14.25 4.52 -38.83
CA GLU A 287 -15.07 3.53 -38.10
C GLU A 287 -14.36 2.87 -36.88
N SER A 288 -13.30 3.47 -36.31
CA SER A 288 -12.43 2.89 -35.27
C SER A 288 -11.62 3.89 -34.40
N GLY A 289 -12.02 5.15 -34.17
CA GLY A 289 -11.28 6.01 -33.23
C GLY A 289 -11.70 7.47 -33.22
N THR A 290 -11.85 8.04 -32.03
CA THR A 290 -12.38 9.38 -31.79
C THR A 290 -11.42 10.46 -32.29
N PHE A 291 -11.92 11.40 -33.09
CA PHE A 291 -11.19 12.61 -33.48
C PHE A 291 -11.82 13.80 -32.76
N VAL A 292 -11.03 14.69 -32.18
CA VAL A 292 -11.50 15.98 -31.66
C VAL A 292 -10.75 17.08 -32.41
N VAL A 293 -11.38 18.20 -32.74
CA VAL A 293 -10.71 19.26 -33.52
C VAL A 293 -10.94 20.58 -32.83
N ALA A 294 -9.85 21.28 -32.50
CA ALA A 294 -9.88 22.62 -31.90
C ALA A 294 -9.17 23.59 -32.85
N HIS A 295 -9.88 24.60 -33.38
CA HIS A 295 -9.26 25.66 -34.16
C HIS A 295 -8.99 26.89 -33.30
N ASP A 296 -7.76 27.40 -33.35
CA ASP A 296 -7.45 28.78 -32.96
C ASP A 296 -6.72 29.52 -34.09
N TYR A 297 -7.46 30.31 -34.86
CA TYR A 297 -6.93 31.13 -35.96
C TYR A 297 -6.20 32.39 -35.47
N LEU A 298 -6.31 32.78 -34.19
CA LEU A 298 -5.55 33.92 -33.63
C LEU A 298 -4.09 33.56 -33.35
N GLY A 299 -3.68 32.33 -33.60
CA GLY A 299 -2.27 31.94 -33.46
C GLY A 299 -1.86 31.69 -32.01
N ASN A 300 -2.79 31.43 -31.08
CA ASN A 300 -2.43 30.72 -29.85
C ASN A 300 -2.21 29.24 -30.19
N SER A 301 -1.21 29.01 -31.05
CA SER A 301 -0.62 27.77 -31.49
C SER A 301 0.10 26.99 -30.39
N TRP A 302 -0.18 27.31 -29.12
CA TRP A 302 0.52 26.72 -27.99
C TRP A 302 0.33 25.19 -27.95
N TRP A 303 -0.83 24.70 -28.39
CA TRP A 303 -1.18 23.30 -28.67
C TRP A 303 -0.16 22.58 -29.56
N ASN A 304 0.27 23.22 -30.65
CA ASN A 304 1.30 22.67 -31.55
C ASN A 304 2.68 22.68 -30.94
N SER A 305 2.88 23.42 -29.85
CA SER A 305 4.10 23.39 -29.06
C SER A 305 4.01 22.50 -27.83
N ILE A 306 2.83 21.93 -27.49
CA ILE A 306 2.67 21.02 -26.36
C ILE A 306 3.54 19.77 -26.59
N PRO A 307 4.58 19.53 -25.78
CA PRO A 307 5.43 18.35 -25.89
C PRO A 307 4.65 17.04 -25.66
N THR A 308 5.16 15.93 -26.19
CA THR A 308 4.71 14.60 -25.76
C THR A 308 5.02 14.40 -24.27
N GLY A 309 4.15 13.72 -23.55
CA GLY A 309 4.24 13.47 -22.10
C GLY A 309 3.60 14.56 -21.22
N THR A 310 3.14 15.67 -21.79
CA THR A 310 2.40 16.69 -21.03
C THR A 310 0.91 16.37 -20.95
N PHE A 311 0.24 16.98 -19.98
CA PHE A 311 -1.17 16.73 -19.69
C PHE A 311 -2.05 17.93 -20.05
N VAL A 312 -3.24 17.63 -20.56
CA VAL A 312 -4.27 18.61 -20.91
C VAL A 312 -5.60 18.17 -20.31
N GLN A 313 -6.36 19.12 -19.81
CA GLN A 313 -7.74 18.89 -19.39
C GLN A 313 -8.65 19.24 -20.57
N LEU A 314 -9.43 18.28 -21.08
CA LEU A 314 -10.52 18.58 -22.00
C LEU A 314 -11.79 18.91 -21.21
N GLU A 315 -12.56 19.87 -21.70
CA GLU A 315 -13.92 20.21 -21.23
C GLU A 315 -14.93 20.03 -22.38
N GLY A 316 -16.20 19.78 -22.06
CA GLY A 316 -17.27 19.60 -23.05
C GLY A 316 -17.56 18.12 -23.34
N GLU A 317 -17.71 17.75 -24.61
CA GLU A 317 -18.16 16.40 -25.00
C GLU A 317 -17.18 15.29 -24.57
N PHE A 318 -15.88 15.58 -24.59
CA PHE A 318 -14.81 14.66 -24.26
C PHE A 318 -14.11 15.01 -22.94
N THR A 319 -14.89 15.49 -21.96
CA THR A 319 -14.34 15.95 -20.67
C THR A 319 -13.47 14.88 -20.01
N GLY A 320 -12.26 15.26 -19.59
CA GLY A 320 -11.32 14.38 -18.91
C GLY A 320 -9.89 14.92 -18.93
N LEU A 321 -9.02 14.33 -18.11
CA LEU A 321 -7.58 14.57 -18.18
C LEU A 321 -6.96 13.65 -19.22
N TYR A 322 -6.10 14.18 -20.08
CA TYR A 322 -5.44 13.43 -21.14
C TYR A 322 -3.94 13.70 -21.17
N GLU A 323 -3.15 12.69 -21.50
CA GLU A 323 -1.74 12.79 -21.81
C GLU A 323 -1.52 12.89 -23.33
N VAL A 324 -0.63 13.78 -23.76
CA VAL A 324 -0.16 13.84 -25.15
C VAL A 324 0.82 12.70 -25.42
N VAL A 325 0.41 11.67 -26.14
CA VAL A 325 1.22 10.47 -26.39
C VAL A 325 1.98 10.50 -27.71
N ASP A 326 1.47 11.20 -28.73
CA ASP A 326 2.15 11.36 -30.02
C ASP A 326 1.78 12.70 -30.67
N ARG A 327 2.61 13.16 -31.61
CA ARG A 327 2.37 14.39 -32.38
C ARG A 327 3.07 14.39 -33.72
N VAL A 328 2.35 14.87 -34.74
CA VAL A 328 2.87 15.11 -36.10
C VAL A 328 2.52 16.52 -36.56
N ILE A 329 3.49 17.27 -37.09
CA ILE A 329 3.28 18.62 -37.65
C ILE A 329 3.85 18.66 -39.08
N ALA A 330 3.06 19.11 -40.05
CA ALA A 330 3.56 19.39 -41.40
C ALA A 330 3.58 20.89 -41.72
N GLN A 331 4.57 21.27 -42.51
CA GLN A 331 4.63 22.60 -43.11
C GLN A 331 3.69 22.68 -44.33
N GLY A 332 2.75 23.63 -44.33
CA GLY A 332 1.77 23.81 -45.41
C GLY A 332 0.40 23.18 -45.16
N ARG A 333 -0.60 23.55 -46.00
CA ARG A 333 -2.03 23.24 -45.78
C ARG A 333 -2.20 21.72 -45.63
N GLY A 334 -3.09 21.28 -44.74
CA GLY A 334 -3.34 19.88 -44.33
C GLY A 334 -3.32 18.80 -45.43
N SER A 335 -3.55 19.17 -46.69
CA SER A 335 -3.24 18.35 -47.88
C SER A 335 -1.87 17.65 -47.90
N ALA A 336 -0.85 18.17 -47.22
CA ALA A 336 0.48 17.55 -47.14
C ALA A 336 0.54 16.31 -46.21
N LEU A 337 -0.40 16.21 -45.25
CA LEU A 337 -0.53 15.08 -44.31
C LEU A 337 -1.55 14.03 -44.80
N GLY A 338 -2.18 14.26 -45.95
CA GLY A 338 -3.27 13.40 -46.43
C GLY A 338 -4.58 13.62 -45.68
N SER A 339 -5.58 12.79 -45.97
CA SER A 339 -6.90 12.88 -45.33
C SER A 339 -6.84 12.51 -43.85
N ALA A 340 -7.66 13.14 -43.00
CA ALA A 340 -7.83 12.79 -41.59
C ALA A 340 -8.12 11.28 -41.39
N SER A 341 -8.83 10.67 -42.34
CA SER A 341 -9.10 9.21 -42.37
C SER A 341 -7.87 8.30 -42.44
N ASN A 342 -6.69 8.82 -42.74
CA ASN A 342 -5.43 8.06 -42.72
C ASN A 342 -4.81 7.98 -41.32
N TRP A 343 -5.37 8.71 -40.36
CA TRP A 343 -4.87 8.80 -39.00
C TRP A 343 -5.86 8.06 -38.10
N THR A 344 -5.37 7.26 -37.15
CA THR A 344 -6.20 6.48 -36.23
C THR A 344 -5.50 6.42 -34.88
N CYS A 345 -6.27 6.34 -33.80
CA CYS A 345 -5.67 6.16 -32.47
C CYS A 345 -4.98 4.80 -32.29
N GLY A 346 -5.48 3.73 -32.93
CA GLY A 346 -5.07 2.38 -32.55
C GLY A 346 -5.37 2.10 -31.08
N ASP A 347 -4.52 1.33 -30.41
CA ASP A 347 -4.61 1.04 -28.97
C ASP A 347 -3.83 2.06 -28.10
N GLU A 348 -3.18 3.05 -28.72
CA GLU A 348 -2.21 3.94 -28.06
C GLU A 348 -2.83 5.27 -27.61
N CYS A 349 -4.03 5.62 -28.10
CA CYS A 349 -4.77 6.79 -27.65
C CYS A 349 -6.29 6.61 -27.67
N ASP A 350 -6.98 7.56 -27.06
CA ASP A 350 -8.44 7.63 -27.04
C ASP A 350 -8.96 8.65 -28.04
N ILE A 351 -8.21 9.75 -28.23
CA ILE A 351 -8.61 10.88 -29.07
C ILE A 351 -7.43 11.37 -29.92
N VAL A 352 -7.67 11.71 -31.19
CA VAL A 352 -6.72 12.49 -32.01
C VAL A 352 -7.22 13.92 -32.16
N LEU A 353 -6.41 14.88 -31.72
CA LEU A 353 -6.60 16.31 -31.94
C LEU A 353 -6.00 16.78 -33.27
N GLN A 354 -6.79 17.39 -34.14
CA GLN A 354 -6.26 18.12 -35.30
C GLN A 354 -6.17 19.62 -35.00
N THR A 355 -5.06 20.24 -35.38
CA THR A 355 -4.77 21.67 -35.17
C THR A 355 -4.34 22.35 -36.48
N CYS A 356 -4.70 23.62 -36.66
CA CYS A 356 -4.28 24.43 -37.79
C CYS A 356 -3.62 25.74 -37.31
N GLN A 357 -2.39 26.03 -37.75
CA GLN A 357 -1.68 27.29 -37.46
C GLN A 357 -1.23 27.96 -38.75
N GLY A 358 -1.92 29.03 -39.15
CA GLY A 358 -1.61 29.75 -40.38
C GLY A 358 -1.74 28.83 -41.60
N SER A 359 -0.60 28.48 -42.22
CA SER A 359 -0.59 27.50 -43.31
C SER A 359 -0.30 26.08 -42.86
N ASN A 360 0.07 25.81 -41.61
CA ASN A 360 0.48 24.48 -41.14
C ASN A 360 -0.69 23.70 -40.51
N THR A 361 -0.64 22.38 -40.59
CA THR A 361 -1.58 21.45 -39.93
C THR A 361 -0.81 20.47 -39.06
N GLY A 362 -1.34 20.16 -37.87
CA GLY A 362 -0.81 19.16 -36.95
C GLY A 362 -1.88 18.20 -36.47
N PHE A 363 -1.43 17.03 -36.01
CA PHE A 363 -2.21 16.03 -35.29
C PHE A 363 -1.52 15.72 -33.97
N THR A 364 -2.30 15.57 -32.91
CA THR A 364 -1.84 15.28 -31.54
C THR A 364 -2.68 14.15 -30.98
N TRP A 365 -2.06 13.06 -30.54
CA TRP A 365 -2.74 11.90 -29.97
C TRP A 365 -2.84 12.07 -28.46
N LEU A 366 -4.04 11.86 -27.93
CA LEU A 366 -4.39 12.05 -26.53
C LEU A 366 -4.91 10.75 -25.93
N ARG A 367 -4.25 10.28 -24.87
CA ARG A 367 -4.68 9.14 -24.07
C ARG A 367 -5.32 9.62 -22.78
N GLN A 368 -6.52 9.16 -22.47
CA GLN A 368 -7.23 9.51 -21.25
C GLN A 368 -6.48 8.92 -20.05
N VAL A 369 -6.30 9.75 -19.03
CA VAL A 369 -5.75 9.32 -17.73
C VAL A 369 -6.92 8.76 -16.92
N SER A 370 -6.77 7.52 -16.44
CA SER A 370 -7.79 6.82 -15.66
C SER A 370 -8.19 7.61 -14.42
N GLU A 371 -9.45 7.56 -13.97
CA GLU A 371 -9.86 8.16 -12.68
C GLU A 371 -9.10 7.57 -11.47
N ASP A 372 -8.61 6.32 -11.58
CA ASP A 372 -7.76 5.68 -10.57
C ASP A 372 -6.29 6.21 -10.58
N GLU A 373 -5.87 6.88 -11.66
CA GLU A 373 -4.56 7.52 -11.83
C GLU A 373 -4.62 9.05 -11.66
N ALA A 374 -5.82 9.63 -11.74
CA ALA A 374 -6.07 11.06 -11.57
C ALA A 374 -6.22 11.43 -10.09
N PRO A 375 -5.68 12.58 -9.65
CA PRO A 375 -5.96 13.07 -8.30
C PRO A 375 -7.47 13.33 -8.12
N PRO A 376 -8.01 13.15 -6.90
CA PRO A 376 -9.42 13.41 -6.64
C PRO A 376 -9.76 14.85 -7.03
N ALA A 377 -10.86 15.03 -7.78
CA ALA A 377 -11.28 16.34 -8.26
C ALA A 377 -11.41 17.32 -7.08
N GLU A 378 -10.74 18.47 -7.17
CA GLU A 378 -10.89 19.55 -6.19
C GLU A 378 -12.37 19.93 -6.08
N GLN A 379 -12.93 19.78 -4.88
CA GLN A 379 -14.25 20.32 -4.61
C GLN A 379 -14.16 21.85 -4.68
N PRO A 380 -15.07 22.53 -5.40
CA PRO A 380 -15.06 23.98 -5.48
C PRO A 380 -15.24 24.55 -4.07
N GLN A 381 -14.26 25.36 -3.63
CA GLN A 381 -14.37 26.11 -2.39
C GLN A 381 -15.56 27.08 -2.51
N THR A 382 -16.57 26.89 -1.65
CA THR A 382 -17.81 27.70 -1.61
C THR A 382 -17.63 29.03 -0.90
#